data_AF-A0AAN9R3K9-F1
#
_entry.id   AF-A0AAN9R3K9-F1
#
_cell.length_a   1.000
_cell.length_b   1.000
_cell.length_c   1.000
_cell.angle_alpha   90.00
_cell.angle_beta   90.00
_cell.angle_gamma   90.00
#
_symmetry.space_group_name_H-M   'P 1'
#
loop_
_entity.id
_entity.type
_entity.pdbx_description
1 polymer ?
#
loop_
_entity_poly.entity_id
_entity_poly.type
_entity_poly.pdbx_seq_one_letter_code
_entity_poly.pdbx_strand_id
1 'polypeptide(L)' 'MGDKKKKAQMFIKLVSAAGTGFFYVKRKPRQFTEKLEFRKFDPRVNRHVLFTEAKMNFYANRVLDKGYTKESKPK' A
#
# COMPACT_ATOMS: atom_id res chain seq x y z
N MET A 1 -11.49 30.29 10.44
CA MET A 1 -11.47 28.82 10.53
C MET A 1 -10.10 28.34 10.09
N GLY A 2 -9.26 27.83 11.00
CA GLY A 2 -7.86 27.53 10.71
C GLY A 2 -7.69 26.27 9.86
N ASP A 3 -6.90 26.37 8.79
CA ASP A 3 -6.52 25.25 7.95
C ASP A 3 -5.80 24.17 8.77
N LYS A 4 -6.45 23.01 8.94
CA LYS A 4 -5.81 21.84 9.55
C LYS A 4 -4.65 21.38 8.66
N LYS A 5 -3.42 21.68 9.06
CA LYS A 5 -2.18 21.24 8.42
C LYS A 5 -2.19 19.69 8.32
N LYS A 6 -2.42 19.17 7.11
CA LYS A 6 -2.44 17.72 6.86
C LYS A 6 -1.06 17.14 7.21
N LYS A 7 -1.02 16.19 8.14
CA LYS A 7 0.21 15.45 8.49
C LYS A 7 0.75 14.75 7.23
N ALA A 8 2.05 14.83 7.00
CA ALA A 8 2.70 14.21 5.86
C ALA A 8 2.55 12.67 5.94
N GLN A 9 1.74 12.12 5.04
CA GLN A 9 1.54 10.70 4.87
C GLN A 9 2.10 10.29 3.50
N MET A 10 2.63 9.07 3.42
CA MET A 10 3.07 8.46 2.17
C MET A 10 2.21 7.23 1.88
N PHE A 11 2.10 6.85 0.60
CA PHE A 11 1.55 5.55 0.25
C PHE A 11 2.68 4.53 0.16
N ILE A 12 2.37 3.34 0.63
CA ILE A 12 3.23 2.16 0.56
C ILE A 12 2.49 1.05 -0.16
N LYS A 13 3.25 0.13 -0.76
CA LYS A 13 2.70 -1.12 -1.29
C LYS A 13 2.96 -2.23 -0.29
N LEU A 14 1.96 -3.06 -0.05
CA LEU A 14 2.11 -4.32 0.66
C LEU A 14 2.10 -5.41 -0.40
N VAL A 15 3.23 -6.07 -0.63
CA VAL A 15 3.40 -7.07 -1.70
C VAL A 15 3.24 -8.47 -1.11
N SER A 16 2.47 -9.32 -1.78
CA SER A 16 2.28 -10.72 -1.40
C SER A 16 3.61 -11.48 -1.46
N ALA A 17 4.00 -12.11 -0.35
CA ALA A 17 5.17 -12.98 -0.29
C ALA A 17 5.01 -14.27 -1.11
N ALA A 18 3.79 -14.58 -1.58
CA ALA A 18 3.54 -15.74 -2.44
C ALA A 18 3.97 -15.49 -3.91
N GLY A 19 4.50 -14.32 -4.24
CA GLY A 19 5.06 -14.04 -5.57
C GLY A 19 4.00 -13.84 -6.68
N THR A 20 2.73 -13.68 -6.32
CA THR A 20 1.62 -13.56 -7.28
C THR A 20 1.55 -12.20 -7.98
N GLY A 21 2.32 -11.22 -7.52
CA GLY A 21 2.23 -9.83 -7.96
C GLY A 21 1.01 -9.08 -7.42
N PHE A 22 0.17 -9.70 -6.59
CA PHE A 22 -0.92 -9.01 -5.90
C PHE A 22 -0.36 -8.11 -4.80
N PHE A 23 -0.91 -6.89 -4.70
CA PHE A 23 -0.50 -5.94 -3.66
C PHE A 23 -1.65 -5.08 -3.17
N TYR A 24 -1.57 -4.69 -1.91
CA TYR A 24 -2.42 -3.66 -1.34
C TYR A 24 -1.71 -2.32 -1.33
N VAL A 25 -2.48 -1.24 -1.41
CA VAL A 25 -1.98 0.12 -1.17
C VAL A 25 -2.45 0.57 0.20
N LYS A 26 -1.52 1.06 1.02
CA LYS A 26 -1.83 1.60 2.35
C LYS A 26 -1.20 2.98 2.54
N ARG A 27 -1.87 3.86 3.28
CA ARG A 27 -1.31 5.13 3.73
C ARG A 27 -0.57 4.93 5.05
N LYS A 28 0.65 5.42 5.12
CA LYS A 28 1.53 5.34 6.30
C LYS A 28 2.04 6.74 6.66
N PRO A 29 2.03 7.14 7.94
CA PRO A 29 2.69 8.37 8.37
C PRO A 29 4.18 8.31 8.05
N ARG A 30 4.77 9.40 7.56
CA ARG A 30 6.20 9.44 7.22
C ARG A 30 7.13 9.24 8.42
N GLN A 31 6.62 9.39 9.63
CA GLN A 31 7.34 9.18 10.89
C GLN A 31 7.62 7.70 11.18
N PHE A 32 6.81 6.77 10.65
CA PHE A 32 7.07 5.34 10.82
C PHE A 32 8.10 4.86 9.79
N THR A 33 9.29 4.50 10.27
CA THR A 33 10.41 4.01 9.45
C THR A 33 10.48 2.50 9.36
N GLU A 34 9.91 1.79 10.33
CA GLU A 34 9.91 0.32 10.39
C GLU A 34 9.11 -0.30 9.24
N LYS A 35 9.61 -1.40 8.68
CA LYS A 35 8.90 -2.14 7.65
C LYS A 35 7.69 -2.83 8.26
N LEU A 36 6.54 -2.65 7.62
CA LEU A 36 5.32 -3.32 8.05
C LEU A 36 5.19 -4.70 7.39
N GLU A 37 4.77 -5.67 8.19
CA GLU A 37 4.45 -7.02 7.75
C GLU A 37 3.06 -7.42 8.26
N PHE A 38 2.22 -7.95 7.37
CA PHE A 38 0.85 -8.34 7.72
C PHE A 38 0.49 -9.68 7.10
N ARG A 39 -0.24 -10.53 7.81
CA ARG A 39 -0.93 -11.65 7.19
C ARG A 39 -2.27 -11.17 6.62
N LYS A 40 -2.42 -11.28 5.30
CA LYS A 40 -3.65 -10.90 4.58
C LYS A 40 -3.99 -11.95 3.53
N PHE A 41 -5.24 -11.95 3.11
CA PHE A 41 -5.71 -12.83 2.04
C PHE A 41 -5.10 -12.40 0.70
N ASP A 42 -4.54 -13.35 -0.05
CA ASP A 42 -4.19 -13.15 -1.46
C ASP A 42 -5.21 -13.89 -2.32
N PRO A 43 -6.06 -13.19 -3.10
CA PRO A 43 -7.08 -13.82 -3.92
C PRO A 43 -6.51 -14.69 -5.04
N ARG A 44 -5.25 -14.49 -5.43
CA ARG A 44 -4.60 -15.29 -6.49
C ARG A 44 -4.19 -16.67 -6.01
N VAL A 45 -3.94 -16.83 -4.71
CA VAL A 45 -3.59 -18.12 -4.09
C VAL A 45 -4.72 -18.66 -3.21
N ASN A 46 -5.79 -17.87 -3.03
CA ASN A 46 -6.94 -18.20 -2.21
C ASN A 46 -6.57 -18.57 -0.76
N ARG A 47 -5.57 -17.91 -0.19
CA ARG A 47 -5.11 -18.15 1.19
C ARG A 47 -4.52 -16.92 1.85
N HIS A 48 -4.43 -16.92 3.17
CA HIS A 48 -3.73 -15.88 3.92
C HIS A 48 -2.23 -16.07 3.84
N VAL A 49 -1.52 -15.07 3.35
CA VAL A 49 -0.08 -15.06 3.17
C VAL A 49 0.53 -13.83 3.83
N LEU A 50 1.84 -13.86 4.02
CA LEU A 50 2.57 -12.70 4.51
C LEU A 50 2.63 -11.65 3.40
N PHE A 51 2.37 -10.40 3.76
CA PHE A 51 2.54 -9.24 2.91
C PHE A 51 3.59 -8.32 3.53
N THR A 52 4.58 -7.93 2.74
CA THR A 52 5.71 -7.10 3.18
C THR A 52 5.66 -5.72 2.53
N GLU A 53 6.12 -4.70 3.26
CA GLU A 53 6.19 -3.34 2.75
C GLU A 53 7.26 -3.18 1.65
N ALA A 54 6.83 -2.67 0.50
CA ALA A 54 7.68 -2.27 -0.61
C ALA A 54 7.49 -0.78 -0.93
N LYS A 55 8.59 -0.15 -1.36
CA LYS A 55 8.62 1.26 -1.74
C LYS A 55 7.70 1.50 -2.94
N MET A 56 6.84 2.50 -2.84
CA MET A 56 6.03 2.97 -3.95
C MET A 56 6.75 4.10 -4.71
N ASN A 57 6.85 3.99 -6.04
CA ASN A 57 7.44 5.04 -6.86
C ASN A 57 6.66 6.35 -6.74
N PHE A 58 7.39 7.47 -6.63
CA PHE A 58 6.83 8.79 -6.38
C PHE A 58 5.79 9.23 -7.42
N TYR A 59 5.99 8.86 -8.69
CA TYR A 59 5.06 9.15 -9.78
C TYR A 59 3.68 8.50 -9.59
N ALA A 60 3.59 7.36 -8.88
CA ALA A 60 2.33 6.69 -8.58
C ALA A 60 1.57 7.35 -7.41
N ASN A 61 2.28 7.93 -6.43
CA ASN A 61 1.65 8.56 -5.25
C ASN A 61 0.70 9.71 -5.66
N ARG A 62 1.13 10.56 -6.60
CA ARG A 62 0.36 11.72 -7.07
C ARG A 62 -0.93 11.32 -7.82
N VAL A 63 -0.96 10.12 -8.41
CA VAL A 63 -2.14 9.59 -9.11
C VAL A 63 -3.17 9.04 -8.12
N LEU A 64 -2.71 8.46 -6.99
CA LEU A 64 -3.59 7.83 -5.99
C LEU A 64 -4.25 8.86 -5.05
N ASP A 65 -3.66 10.04 -4.87
CA ASP A 65 -4.27 11.17 -4.15
C ASP A 65 -5.63 11.61 -4.76
N LYS A 66 -5.90 11.26 -6.03
CA LYS A 66 -7.17 11.53 -6.72
C LYS A 66 -8.27 10.46 -6.51
N GLY A 67 -8.10 9.55 -5.54
CA GLY A 67 -9.17 8.62 -5.12
C GLY A 67 -9.18 7.27 -5.83
N TYR A 68 -8.04 6.76 -6.28
CA TYR A 68 -7.95 5.43 -6.90
C TYR A 68 -7.43 4.38 -5.89
N THR A 69 -8.31 3.55 -5.33
CA THR A 69 -7.92 2.28 -4.71
C THR A 69 -7.61 1.29 -5.84
N LYS A 70 -6.37 1.27 -6.34
CA LYS A 70 -5.91 0.17 -7.19
C LYS A 70 -5.68 -1.06 -6.31
N GLU A 71 -6.76 -1.71 -5.88
CA GLU A 71 -6.75 -3.16 -5.73
C GLU A 71 -6.28 -3.69 -7.08
N SER A 72 -5.14 -4.36 -7.09
CA SER A 72 -4.54 -4.86 -8.31
C SER A 72 -5.54 -5.77 -9.03
N LYS A 73 -6.21 -5.25 -10.07
CA LYS A 73 -6.72 -6.06 -11.17
C LYS A 73 -5.58 -6.24 -12.17
N PRO A 74 -4.98 -7.44 -12.24
CA PRO A 74 -4.51 -7.94 -13.52
C PRO A 74 -5.35 -9.15 -13.91
N LYS A 75 -5.84 -9.08 -15.17
CA LYS A 75 -6.60 -10.04 -15.98
C LYS A 75 -6.91 -11.41 -15.36
#